data_AF-A0A9Q4GY09-F1
#
_entry.id   AF-A0A9Q4GY09-F1
#
_cell.length_a   1.000
_cell.length_b   1.000
_cell.length_c   1.000
_cell.angle_alpha   90.00
_cell.angle_beta   90.00
_cell.angle_gamma   90.00
#
_symmetry.space_group_name_H-M   'P 1'
#
loop_
_entity.id
_entity.type
_entity.pdbx_description
1 polymer ?
#
loop_
_entity_poly.entity_id
_entity_poly.type
_entity_poly.pdbx_seq_one_letter_code
_entity_poly.pdbx_strand_id
1 'polypeptide(L)'
;MGLLETIRSPQDLSRLTPSQVRRLAEEVRTFLIANVSRTGGHLGPNLGVVELTLAIHRLFDSPRDAVIFDTGHQSYVHKLVTGRQDFSTLRQQGGLSGYGDRGESVHDVVESSHASSSLSWADGISRAWALRGEGDRYVVAVIGDGALTGGMAWEAINNIAADRDRRVVIVVNDNGRSYAPTVGGLANQLSALRRAFLDKLRTHRGYEDTLDFWKGRLQTSGAAGRFVYRSLHATKKGIKDWWAPQGLFEDLGMKYIGPINGHDQEQLEEALADARNYEGPVIVHAMTEKGHGYGPAVAHVDDQFHAIGRIDPETGEPVASSSGPSWTSVFGDEIVEIADERPDIVAITAAMKIPVGLGRMAEKHPQRVYDVGIAEQHAVTSAAGMAFGGLHPVVAVYATFLNRAYDQVLMDVG
;
A
#
# COMPACT_ATOMS: atom_id res chain seq x y z
N MET A 1 -19.15 0.49 -25.60
CA MET A 1 -17.77 0.03 -25.46
C MET A 1 -17.14 0.86 -24.35
N GLY A 2 -16.64 0.18 -23.32
CA GLY A 2 -15.94 0.83 -22.21
C GLY A 2 -14.55 1.31 -22.65
N LEU A 3 -13.97 2.28 -21.94
CA LEU A 3 -12.57 2.65 -22.11
C LEU A 3 -11.64 1.48 -21.75
N LEU A 4 -11.96 0.71 -20.70
CA LEU A 4 -11.13 -0.43 -20.27
C LEU A 4 -10.89 -1.45 -21.39
N GLU A 5 -11.92 -1.74 -22.18
CA GLU A 5 -11.86 -2.69 -23.31
C GLU A 5 -10.90 -2.25 -24.43
N THR A 6 -10.56 -0.95 -24.46
CA THR A 6 -9.61 -0.37 -25.43
C THR A 6 -8.17 -0.37 -24.93
N ILE A 7 -7.92 -0.63 -23.64
CA ILE A 7 -6.57 -0.64 -23.06
C ILE A 7 -5.98 -2.04 -23.22
N ARG A 8 -4.99 -2.21 -24.09
CA ARG A 8 -4.30 -3.49 -24.31
C ARG A 8 -2.84 -3.46 -23.88
N SER A 9 -2.30 -2.28 -23.65
CA SER A 9 -0.94 -2.02 -23.20
C SER A 9 -0.86 -0.74 -22.37
N PRO A 10 0.19 -0.56 -21.55
CA PRO A 10 0.40 0.70 -20.81
C PRO A 10 0.39 1.93 -21.72
N GLN A 11 0.91 1.81 -22.95
CA GLN A 11 1.02 2.90 -23.92
C GLN A 11 -0.36 3.45 -24.35
N ASP A 12 -1.43 2.65 -24.26
CA ASP A 12 -2.79 3.12 -24.56
C ASP A 12 -3.27 4.15 -23.53
N LEU A 13 -2.77 4.10 -22.29
CA LEU A 13 -3.11 5.06 -21.24
C LEU A 13 -2.60 6.45 -21.57
N SER A 14 -1.43 6.58 -22.22
CA SER A 14 -0.81 7.87 -22.54
C SER A 14 -1.68 8.77 -23.44
N ARG A 15 -2.59 8.16 -24.21
CA ARG A 15 -3.48 8.83 -25.16
C ARG A 15 -4.76 9.38 -24.52
N LEU A 16 -5.05 8.98 -23.28
CA LEU A 16 -6.26 9.38 -22.59
C LEU A 16 -6.15 10.80 -22.06
N THR A 17 -7.23 11.56 -22.22
CA THR A 17 -7.41 12.86 -21.56
C THR A 17 -7.64 12.68 -20.06
N PRO A 18 -7.45 13.71 -19.23
CA PRO A 18 -7.72 13.63 -17.80
C PRO A 18 -9.15 13.20 -17.44
N SER A 19 -10.15 13.55 -18.25
CA SER A 19 -11.54 13.09 -18.05
C SER A 19 -11.72 11.62 -18.40
N GLN A 20 -11.02 11.13 -19.43
CA GLN A 20 -11.03 9.71 -19.78
C GLN A 20 -10.31 8.85 -18.74
N VAL A 21 -9.21 9.33 -18.14
CA VAL A 21 -8.52 8.60 -17.07
C VAL A 21 -9.41 8.45 -15.83
N ARG A 22 -10.12 9.52 -15.42
CA ARG A 22 -11.10 9.43 -14.32
C ARG A 22 -12.20 8.41 -14.59
N ARG A 23 -12.76 8.43 -15.80
CA ARG A 23 -13.76 7.43 -16.22
C ARG A 23 -13.18 6.02 -16.26
N LEU A 24 -11.95 5.85 -16.73
CA LEU A 24 -11.27 4.55 -16.73
C LEU A 24 -11.09 4.02 -15.29
N ALA A 25 -10.76 4.88 -14.33
CA ALA A 25 -10.65 4.47 -12.93
C ALA A 25 -11.98 3.92 -12.37
N GLU A 26 -13.11 4.55 -12.70
CA GLU A 26 -14.45 4.05 -12.34
C GLU A 26 -14.77 2.70 -13.02
N GLU A 27 -14.46 2.56 -14.30
CA GLU A 27 -14.65 1.29 -15.04
C GLU A 27 -13.77 0.16 -14.47
N VAL A 28 -12.53 0.46 -14.08
CA VAL A 28 -11.62 -0.50 -13.41
C VAL A 28 -12.18 -0.94 -12.06
N ARG A 29 -12.69 -0.01 -11.23
CA ARG A 29 -13.31 -0.38 -9.95
C ARG A 29 -14.51 -1.29 -10.15
N THR A 30 -15.40 -0.93 -11.09
CA THR A 30 -16.57 -1.72 -11.43
C THR A 30 -16.17 -3.12 -11.87
N PHE A 31 -15.14 -3.23 -12.72
CA PHE A 31 -14.59 -4.49 -13.17
C PHE A 31 -14.06 -5.33 -12.01
N LEU A 32 -13.26 -4.74 -11.11
CA LEU A 32 -12.67 -5.44 -9.96
C LEU A 32 -13.76 -5.97 -9.02
N ILE A 33 -14.75 -5.14 -8.67
CA ILE A 33 -15.87 -5.54 -7.79
C ILE A 33 -16.65 -6.70 -8.43
N ALA A 34 -16.95 -6.62 -9.73
CA ALA A 34 -17.74 -7.65 -10.40
C ALA A 34 -16.98 -8.99 -10.53
N ASN A 35 -15.68 -8.96 -10.87
CA ASN A 35 -14.93 -10.17 -11.17
C ASN A 35 -14.29 -10.80 -9.93
N VAL A 36 -13.67 -10.00 -9.05
CA VAL A 36 -12.98 -10.53 -7.87
C VAL A 36 -13.99 -11.07 -6.85
N SER A 37 -15.18 -10.48 -6.73
CA SER A 37 -16.25 -11.01 -5.86
C SER A 37 -16.72 -12.41 -6.30
N ARG A 38 -16.58 -12.77 -7.57
CA ARG A 38 -16.96 -14.09 -8.11
C ARG A 38 -15.92 -15.17 -7.86
N THR A 39 -14.63 -14.81 -7.89
CA THR A 39 -13.53 -15.77 -7.76
C THR A 39 -12.92 -15.81 -6.36
N GLY A 40 -13.06 -14.72 -5.60
CA GLY A 40 -12.20 -14.41 -4.46
C GLY A 40 -10.87 -13.79 -4.92
N GLY A 41 -10.11 -13.23 -3.99
CA GLY A 41 -8.91 -12.45 -4.30
C GLY A 41 -8.69 -11.26 -3.37
N HIS A 42 -7.66 -10.47 -3.66
CA HIS A 42 -7.37 -9.25 -2.90
C HIS A 42 -8.15 -8.07 -3.48
N LEU A 43 -9.34 -7.77 -2.97
CA LEU A 43 -10.18 -6.71 -3.53
C LEU A 43 -9.82 -5.34 -2.98
N GLY A 44 -9.81 -5.17 -1.65
CA GLY A 44 -9.55 -3.92 -0.96
C GLY A 44 -8.23 -3.25 -1.35
N PRO A 45 -7.08 -3.96 -1.35
CA PRO A 45 -5.79 -3.41 -1.77
C PRO A 45 -5.82 -2.88 -3.21
N ASN A 46 -6.48 -3.58 -4.14
CA ASN A 46 -6.53 -3.18 -5.55
C ASN A 46 -7.45 -1.98 -5.80
N LEU A 47 -8.55 -1.86 -5.07
CA LEU A 47 -9.42 -0.68 -5.15
C LEU A 47 -8.70 0.60 -4.69
N GLY A 48 -7.79 0.48 -3.72
CA GLY A 48 -7.02 1.60 -3.18
C GLY A 48 -5.93 2.13 -4.11
N VAL A 49 -5.45 1.35 -5.09
CA VAL A 49 -4.31 1.72 -5.95
C VAL A 49 -4.68 2.00 -7.40
N VAL A 50 -5.96 2.21 -7.71
CA VAL A 50 -6.43 2.41 -9.09
C VAL A 50 -5.75 3.62 -9.73
N GLU A 51 -5.96 4.83 -9.18
CA GLU A 51 -5.34 6.06 -9.72
C GLU A 51 -3.81 5.96 -9.69
N LEU A 52 -3.25 5.45 -8.59
CA LEU A 52 -1.80 5.30 -8.42
C LEU A 52 -1.19 4.45 -9.55
N THR A 53 -1.81 3.30 -9.86
CA THR A 53 -1.32 2.40 -10.91
C THR A 53 -1.50 3.01 -12.30
N LEU A 54 -2.59 3.73 -12.54
CA LEU A 54 -2.81 4.44 -13.81
C LEU A 54 -1.76 5.54 -14.01
N ALA A 55 -1.45 6.31 -12.97
CA ALA A 55 -0.43 7.37 -13.03
C ALA A 55 0.96 6.79 -13.30
N ILE A 56 1.34 5.69 -12.62
CA ILE A 56 2.62 5.01 -12.85
C ILE A 56 2.76 4.58 -14.31
N HIS A 57 1.77 3.89 -14.87
CA HIS A 57 1.84 3.39 -16.26
C HIS A 57 1.67 4.49 -17.33
N ARG A 58 1.23 5.69 -16.96
CA ARG A 58 1.23 6.86 -17.86
C ARG A 58 2.59 7.54 -17.90
N LEU A 59 3.36 7.48 -16.82
CA LEU A 59 4.62 8.21 -16.67
C LEU A 59 5.87 7.34 -16.88
N PHE A 60 5.78 6.04 -16.63
CA PHE A 60 6.88 5.08 -16.81
C PHE A 60 6.56 4.08 -17.91
N ASP A 61 7.56 3.75 -18.73
CA ASP A 61 7.37 2.99 -19.96
C ASP A 61 7.61 1.49 -19.74
N SER A 62 6.67 0.80 -19.09
CA SER A 62 6.79 -0.66 -18.91
C SER A 62 6.64 -1.39 -20.26
N PRO A 63 7.50 -2.38 -20.60
CA PRO A 63 8.52 -3.03 -19.76
C PRO A 63 9.95 -2.47 -19.91
N ARG A 64 10.16 -1.34 -20.62
CA ARG A 64 11.45 -0.66 -20.62
C ARG A 64 11.79 -0.19 -19.20
N ASP A 65 10.87 0.45 -18.51
CA ASP A 65 11.01 0.69 -17.06
C ASP A 65 10.44 -0.51 -16.29
N ALA A 66 11.08 -0.86 -15.18
CA ALA A 66 10.62 -1.95 -14.32
C ALA A 66 9.62 -1.39 -13.32
N VAL A 67 8.43 -2.00 -13.23
CA VAL A 67 7.43 -1.65 -12.22
C VAL A 67 7.22 -2.87 -11.32
N ILE A 68 7.58 -2.72 -10.06
CA ILE A 68 7.63 -3.81 -9.08
C ILE A 68 6.57 -3.55 -8.02
N PHE A 69 5.62 -4.47 -7.85
CA PHE A 69 4.64 -4.39 -6.77
C PHE A 69 5.06 -5.29 -5.61
N ASP A 70 5.31 -4.71 -4.45
CA ASP A 70 5.62 -5.46 -3.23
C ASP A 70 4.45 -6.37 -2.83
N THR A 71 4.76 -7.59 -2.37
CA THR A 71 3.80 -8.69 -2.11
C THR A 71 2.99 -9.13 -3.35
N GLY A 72 2.93 -8.35 -4.44
CA GLY A 72 2.15 -8.64 -5.65
C GLY A 72 0.62 -8.57 -5.50
N HIS A 73 0.07 -8.62 -4.28
CA HIS A 73 -1.38 -8.68 -4.05
C HIS A 73 -2.16 -7.44 -4.55
N GLN A 74 -1.51 -6.29 -4.66
CA GLN A 74 -2.07 -5.02 -5.15
C GLN A 74 -1.76 -4.76 -6.64
N SER A 75 -1.65 -5.83 -7.45
CA SER A 75 -1.25 -5.75 -8.87
C SER A 75 -2.37 -6.01 -9.88
N TYR A 76 -3.63 -6.16 -9.46
CA TYR A 76 -4.72 -6.46 -10.39
C TYR A 76 -4.96 -5.31 -11.38
N VAL A 77 -4.90 -4.06 -10.92
CA VAL A 77 -4.97 -2.90 -11.82
C VAL A 77 -3.82 -2.92 -12.83
N HIS A 78 -2.61 -3.29 -12.39
CA HIS A 78 -1.46 -3.48 -13.25
C HIS A 78 -1.71 -4.56 -14.31
N LYS A 79 -2.29 -5.71 -13.94
CA LYS A 79 -2.67 -6.78 -14.89
C LYS A 79 -3.67 -6.25 -15.94
N LEU A 80 -4.70 -5.52 -15.51
CA LEU A 80 -5.72 -4.98 -16.42
C LEU A 80 -5.14 -4.04 -17.49
N VAL A 81 -4.25 -3.12 -17.09
CA VAL A 81 -3.67 -2.13 -18.01
C VAL A 81 -2.45 -2.63 -18.78
N THR A 82 -2.02 -3.86 -18.50
CA THR A 82 -1.00 -4.60 -19.26
C THR A 82 -1.62 -5.75 -20.08
N GLY A 83 -2.89 -5.60 -20.44
CA GLY A 83 -3.59 -6.46 -21.40
C GLY A 83 -4.25 -7.72 -20.83
N ARG A 84 -4.15 -7.98 -19.52
CA ARG A 84 -4.66 -9.19 -18.87
C ARG A 84 -5.99 -8.90 -18.17
N GLN A 85 -7.07 -8.93 -18.94
CA GLN A 85 -8.42 -8.56 -18.49
C GLN A 85 -9.38 -9.74 -18.28
N ASP A 86 -8.94 -10.99 -18.49
CA ASP A 86 -9.78 -12.17 -18.21
C ASP A 86 -9.58 -12.65 -16.77
N PHE A 87 -10.49 -12.22 -15.88
CA PHE A 87 -10.48 -12.62 -14.47
C PHE A 87 -11.43 -13.78 -14.17
N SER A 88 -11.98 -14.45 -15.19
CA SER A 88 -12.98 -15.52 -15.02
C SER A 88 -12.46 -16.70 -14.17
N THR A 89 -11.15 -16.95 -14.23
CA THR A 89 -10.46 -18.04 -13.53
C THR A 89 -9.33 -17.55 -12.63
N LEU A 90 -9.40 -16.29 -12.16
CA LEU A 90 -8.42 -15.70 -11.25
C LEU A 90 -8.19 -16.60 -10.01
N ARG A 91 -6.92 -16.86 -9.69
CA ARG A 91 -6.42 -17.73 -8.61
C ARG A 91 -6.86 -19.20 -8.71
N GLN A 92 -7.33 -19.64 -9.88
CA GLN A 92 -7.64 -21.03 -10.15
C GLN A 92 -6.54 -21.66 -11.01
N GLN A 93 -6.40 -22.98 -10.93
CA GLN A 93 -5.41 -23.71 -11.72
C GLN A 93 -5.63 -23.45 -13.22
N GLY A 94 -4.55 -23.02 -13.90
CA GLY A 94 -4.59 -22.68 -15.33
C GLY A 94 -5.18 -21.31 -15.66
N GLY A 95 -5.62 -20.54 -14.66
CA GLY A 95 -6.02 -19.14 -14.80
C GLY A 95 -4.94 -18.16 -14.33
N LEU A 96 -5.30 -16.88 -14.25
CA LEU A 96 -4.38 -15.83 -13.78
C LEU A 96 -4.03 -16.00 -12.29
N SER A 97 -2.76 -15.81 -11.97
CA SER A 97 -2.19 -15.70 -10.64
C SER A 97 -2.77 -14.50 -9.89
N GLY A 98 -2.90 -14.66 -8.57
CA GLY A 98 -3.25 -13.57 -7.66
C GLY A 98 -2.10 -12.59 -7.40
N TYR A 99 -0.94 -12.83 -8.00
CA TYR A 99 0.31 -12.09 -7.81
C TYR A 99 1.01 -11.87 -9.17
N GLY A 100 2.16 -11.20 -9.17
CA GLY A 100 3.00 -11.12 -10.37
C GLY A 100 3.48 -12.51 -10.82
N ASP A 101 3.51 -12.74 -12.13
CA ASP A 101 3.96 -13.98 -12.76
C ASP A 101 4.64 -13.63 -14.11
N ARG A 102 5.94 -13.89 -14.25
CA ARG A 102 6.69 -13.59 -15.50
C ARG A 102 6.31 -14.53 -16.64
N GLY A 103 5.75 -15.70 -16.31
CA GLY A 103 5.13 -16.59 -17.28
C GLY A 103 3.84 -16.02 -17.86
N GLU A 104 3.16 -15.13 -17.14
CA GLU A 104 1.96 -14.43 -17.63
C GLU A 104 2.27 -13.15 -18.41
N SER A 105 3.34 -12.44 -18.03
CA SER A 105 3.63 -11.14 -18.65
C SER A 105 5.05 -10.67 -18.45
N VAL A 106 5.58 -10.03 -19.49
CA VAL A 106 6.85 -9.29 -19.45
C VAL A 106 6.83 -8.08 -18.50
N HIS A 107 5.63 -7.64 -18.09
CA HIS A 107 5.45 -6.51 -17.18
C HIS A 107 5.56 -6.91 -15.70
N ASP A 108 5.47 -8.20 -15.39
CA ASP A 108 5.62 -8.70 -14.03
C ASP A 108 7.10 -8.96 -13.76
N VAL A 109 7.64 -8.48 -12.64
CA VAL A 109 9.06 -8.60 -12.31
C VAL A 109 9.30 -9.63 -11.21
N VAL A 110 8.46 -9.60 -10.16
CA VAL A 110 8.60 -10.41 -8.94
C VAL A 110 7.45 -11.40 -8.82
N GLU A 111 7.80 -12.66 -8.59
CA GLU A 111 6.87 -13.80 -8.48
C GLU A 111 6.75 -14.28 -7.02
N SER A 112 6.57 -13.34 -6.10
CA SER A 112 6.53 -13.63 -4.67
C SER A 112 5.38 -12.90 -4.00
N SER A 113 4.73 -13.61 -3.08
CA SER A 113 3.73 -13.05 -2.17
C SER A 113 4.32 -12.63 -0.82
N HIS A 114 5.63 -12.71 -0.63
CA HIS A 114 6.27 -12.25 0.60
C HIS A 114 6.56 -10.75 0.50
N ALA A 115 6.28 -10.03 1.58
CA ALA A 115 6.45 -8.59 1.67
C ALA A 115 7.92 -8.15 1.78
N SER A 116 8.14 -6.85 1.57
CA SER A 116 9.38 -6.11 1.83
C SER A 116 10.56 -6.43 0.89
N SER A 117 10.35 -7.27 -0.13
CA SER A 117 11.43 -7.67 -1.05
C SER A 117 11.55 -6.77 -2.28
N SER A 118 10.52 -5.98 -2.63
CA SER A 118 10.49 -5.16 -3.85
C SER A 118 11.65 -4.18 -3.93
N LEU A 119 12.09 -3.61 -2.80
CA LEU A 119 13.18 -2.65 -2.76
C LEU A 119 14.54 -3.31 -2.99
N SER A 120 14.74 -4.53 -2.49
CA SER A 120 15.95 -5.31 -2.81
C SER A 120 16.00 -5.69 -4.29
N TRP A 121 14.86 -6.04 -4.89
CA TRP A 121 14.76 -6.22 -6.34
C TRP A 121 15.08 -4.93 -7.10
N ALA A 122 14.59 -3.78 -6.62
CA ALA A 122 14.89 -2.49 -7.23
C ALA A 122 16.38 -2.12 -7.16
N ASP A 123 17.02 -2.37 -6.02
CA ASP A 123 18.47 -2.22 -5.85
C ASP A 123 19.24 -3.09 -6.87
N GLY A 124 18.91 -4.37 -6.96
CA GLY A 124 19.58 -5.30 -7.88
C GLY A 124 19.39 -4.94 -9.36
N ILE A 125 18.15 -4.62 -9.78
CA ILE A 125 17.85 -4.28 -11.18
C ILE A 125 18.53 -2.96 -11.57
N SER A 126 18.48 -1.93 -10.72
CA SER A 126 19.11 -0.65 -11.00
C SER A 126 20.63 -0.78 -11.17
N ARG A 127 21.29 -1.58 -10.33
CA ARG A 127 22.73 -1.90 -10.46
C ARG A 127 23.02 -2.62 -11.78
N ALA A 128 22.22 -3.62 -12.11
CA ALA A 128 22.41 -4.41 -13.33
C ALA A 128 22.31 -3.53 -14.59
N TRP A 129 21.36 -2.60 -14.64
CA TRP A 129 21.20 -1.70 -15.79
C TRP A 129 22.29 -0.64 -15.86
N ALA A 130 22.72 -0.07 -14.73
CA ALA A 130 23.86 0.84 -14.69
C ALA A 130 25.13 0.18 -15.27
N LEU A 131 25.43 -1.06 -14.85
CA LEU A 131 26.59 -1.82 -15.34
C LEU A 131 26.50 -2.17 -16.84
N ARG A 132 25.29 -2.24 -17.40
CA ARG A 132 25.06 -2.51 -18.83
C ARG A 132 25.02 -1.25 -19.69
N GLY A 133 25.23 -0.07 -19.11
CA GLY A 133 25.11 1.20 -19.81
C GLY A 133 23.66 1.62 -20.11
N GLU A 134 22.69 1.01 -19.41
CA GLU A 134 21.24 1.28 -19.50
C GLU A 134 20.73 2.07 -18.27
N GLY A 135 21.61 2.89 -17.69
CA GLY A 135 21.32 3.67 -16.46
C GLY A 135 20.28 4.77 -16.64
N ASP A 136 19.77 4.98 -17.87
CA ASP A 136 18.70 5.93 -18.19
C ASP A 136 17.29 5.37 -17.89
N ARG A 137 17.17 4.07 -17.63
CA ARG A 137 15.92 3.36 -17.29
C ARG A 137 15.54 3.57 -15.82
N TYR A 138 14.24 3.58 -15.54
CA TYR A 138 13.70 3.71 -14.18
C TYR A 138 13.30 2.36 -13.59
N VAL A 139 13.59 2.18 -12.31
CA VAL A 139 13.01 1.09 -11.51
C VAL A 139 12.05 1.68 -10.51
N VAL A 140 10.76 1.39 -10.67
CA VAL A 140 9.67 1.87 -9.83
C VAL A 140 9.24 0.74 -8.91
N ALA A 141 9.36 0.92 -7.60
CA ALA A 141 8.92 -0.06 -6.60
C ALA A 141 7.74 0.48 -5.79
N VAL A 142 6.59 -0.16 -5.92
CA VAL A 142 5.36 0.16 -5.18
C VAL A 142 5.30 -0.70 -3.92
N ILE A 143 5.46 -0.07 -2.76
CA ILE A 143 5.51 -0.74 -1.45
C ILE A 143 4.43 -0.18 -0.52
N GLY A 144 3.70 -1.05 0.18
CA GLY A 144 2.72 -0.63 1.19
C GLY A 144 3.40 -0.16 2.48
N ASP A 145 2.74 0.70 3.26
CA ASP A 145 3.24 1.16 4.57
C ASP A 145 3.54 -0.01 5.53
N GLY A 146 2.72 -1.06 5.51
CA GLY A 146 2.99 -2.30 6.25
C GLY A 146 4.26 -3.02 5.82
N ALA A 147 4.47 -3.18 4.50
CA ALA A 147 5.66 -3.83 3.96
C ALA A 147 6.95 -3.02 4.20
N LEU A 148 6.83 -1.70 4.31
CA LEU A 148 7.95 -0.80 4.64
C LEU A 148 8.46 -0.99 6.08
N THR A 149 7.69 -1.67 6.95
CA THR A 149 8.16 -2.01 8.31
C THR A 149 9.17 -3.16 8.35
N GLY A 150 9.26 -3.95 7.28
CA GLY A 150 10.14 -5.13 7.27
C GLY A 150 11.61 -4.80 7.12
N GLY A 151 12.47 -5.55 7.83
CA GLY A 151 13.92 -5.30 7.91
C GLY A 151 14.59 -5.22 6.53
N MET A 152 14.26 -6.14 5.63
CA MET A 152 14.79 -6.17 4.26
C MET A 152 14.48 -4.90 3.44
N ALA A 153 13.36 -4.24 3.71
CA ALA A 153 13.05 -2.96 3.06
C ALA A 153 14.04 -1.88 3.50
N TRP A 154 14.40 -1.84 4.78
CA TRP A 154 15.36 -0.89 5.34
C TRP A 154 16.81 -1.17 4.92
N GLU A 155 17.20 -2.43 4.88
CA GLU A 155 18.49 -2.85 4.32
C GLU A 155 18.61 -2.37 2.87
N ALA A 156 17.56 -2.54 2.06
CA ALA A 156 17.54 -2.07 0.68
C ALA A 156 17.55 -0.54 0.57
N ILE A 157 16.75 0.18 1.37
CA ILE A 157 16.72 1.66 1.37
C ILE A 157 18.10 2.22 1.70
N ASN A 158 18.76 1.68 2.72
CA ASN A 158 20.11 2.09 3.09
C ASN A 158 21.09 1.92 1.93
N ASN A 159 21.01 0.79 1.21
CA ASN A 159 21.85 0.54 0.05
C ASN A 159 21.48 1.42 -1.14
N ILE A 160 20.19 1.64 -1.42
CA ILE A 160 19.66 2.51 -2.47
C ILE A 160 20.19 3.94 -2.28
N ALA A 161 20.01 4.48 -1.07
CA ALA A 161 20.37 5.84 -0.71
C ALA A 161 21.87 6.15 -0.82
N ALA A 162 22.73 5.14 -0.65
CA ALA A 162 24.18 5.29 -0.75
C ALA A 162 24.69 5.65 -2.15
N ASP A 163 23.87 5.47 -3.19
CA ASP A 163 24.23 5.76 -4.58
C ASP A 163 23.18 6.68 -5.22
N ARG A 164 23.56 7.94 -5.40
CA ARG A 164 22.67 9.05 -5.76
C ARG A 164 22.34 9.13 -7.25
N ASP A 165 23.06 8.40 -8.08
CA ASP A 165 22.90 8.45 -9.54
C ASP A 165 21.93 7.36 -10.05
N ARG A 166 21.40 6.53 -9.13
CA ARG A 166 20.46 5.48 -9.50
C ARG A 166 19.03 5.99 -9.59
N ARG A 167 18.43 5.77 -10.76
CA ARG A 167 17.05 6.11 -11.09
C ARG A 167 16.05 5.11 -10.49
N VAL A 168 15.96 5.12 -9.16
CA VAL A 168 15.01 4.30 -8.38
C VAL A 168 13.92 5.20 -7.81
N VAL A 169 12.66 4.88 -8.12
CA VAL A 169 11.49 5.57 -7.58
C VAL A 169 10.73 4.62 -6.67
N ILE A 170 10.76 4.89 -5.37
CA ILE A 170 10.02 4.14 -4.36
C ILE A 170 8.67 4.83 -4.14
N VAL A 171 7.60 4.18 -4.52
CA VAL A 171 6.23 4.67 -4.30
C VAL A 171 5.68 4.00 -3.05
N VAL A 172 5.53 4.76 -1.98
CA VAL A 172 4.91 4.29 -0.73
C VAL A 172 3.39 4.47 -0.86
N ASN A 173 2.68 3.35 -0.88
CA ASN A 173 1.23 3.28 -0.77
C ASN A 173 0.84 3.24 0.72
N ASP A 174 0.56 4.40 1.32
CA ASP A 174 0.13 4.50 2.72
C ASP A 174 -1.39 4.52 2.82
N ASN A 175 -1.95 3.39 3.25
CA ASN A 175 -3.36 3.30 3.67
C ASN A 175 -3.49 3.05 5.18
N GLY A 176 -2.37 3.12 5.92
CA GLY A 176 -2.26 2.90 7.37
C GLY A 176 -2.57 1.48 7.82
N ARG A 177 -2.54 0.49 6.91
CA ARG A 177 -2.93 -0.89 7.18
C ARG A 177 -2.06 -1.91 6.46
N SER A 178 -1.87 -3.04 7.13
CA SER A 178 -1.49 -4.33 6.55
C SER A 178 -2.73 -5.25 6.51
N TYR A 179 -2.70 -6.37 7.24
CA TYR A 179 -3.89 -7.11 7.66
C TYR A 179 -4.69 -6.36 8.73
N ALA A 180 -3.98 -5.75 9.68
CA ALA A 180 -4.50 -4.89 10.75
C ALA A 180 -3.87 -3.48 10.64
N PRO A 181 -4.23 -2.49 11.48
CA PRO A 181 -3.53 -1.20 11.51
C PRO A 181 -2.02 -1.38 11.61
N THR A 182 -1.26 -0.65 10.78
CA THR A 182 0.20 -0.80 10.74
C THR A 182 0.83 -0.33 12.06
N VAL A 183 1.77 -1.12 12.59
CA VAL A 183 2.42 -0.87 13.88
C VAL A 183 3.92 -0.59 13.72
N GLY A 184 4.52 0.06 14.71
CA GLY A 184 5.94 0.37 14.78
C GLY A 184 6.26 1.87 14.75
N GLY A 185 7.50 2.22 15.10
CA GLY A 185 7.94 3.62 15.17
C GLY A 185 7.84 4.36 13.82
N LEU A 186 8.18 3.67 12.72
CA LEU A 186 8.00 4.19 11.37
C LEU A 186 6.52 4.43 11.04
N ALA A 187 5.66 3.46 11.35
CA ALA A 187 4.23 3.55 11.11
C ALA A 187 3.60 4.73 11.87
N ASN A 188 4.09 5.03 13.08
CA ASN A 188 3.68 6.20 13.86
C ASN A 188 4.04 7.52 13.17
N GLN A 189 5.24 7.61 12.56
CA GLN A 189 5.67 8.78 11.80
C GLN A 189 4.82 8.96 10.53
N LEU A 190 4.63 7.89 9.74
CA LEU A 190 3.75 7.90 8.57
C LEU A 190 2.31 8.31 8.96
N SER A 191 1.78 7.73 10.03
CA SER A 191 0.47 8.07 10.57
C SER A 191 0.36 9.53 11.02
N ALA A 192 1.43 10.12 11.57
CA ALA A 192 1.45 11.54 11.95
C ALA A 192 1.41 12.43 10.71
N LEU A 193 2.19 12.11 9.67
CA LEU A 193 2.16 12.80 8.38
C LEU A 193 0.77 12.70 7.74
N ARG A 194 0.17 11.50 7.77
CA ARG A 194 -1.19 11.26 7.27
C ARG A 194 -2.23 12.09 8.00
N ARG A 195 -2.19 12.15 9.35
CA ARG A 195 -3.12 12.99 10.13
C ARG A 195 -3.00 14.47 9.75
N ALA A 196 -1.76 14.99 9.70
CA ALA A 196 -1.51 16.38 9.32
C ALA A 196 -2.03 16.69 7.91
N PHE A 197 -1.87 15.75 6.98
CA PHE A 197 -2.41 15.88 5.64
C PHE A 197 -3.95 15.87 5.60
N LEU A 198 -4.60 14.93 6.29
CA LEU A 198 -6.05 14.84 6.35
C LEU A 198 -6.68 16.11 6.95
N ASP A 199 -6.06 16.67 7.99
CA ASP A 199 -6.48 17.93 8.59
C ASP A 199 -6.34 19.11 7.61
N LYS A 200 -5.26 19.13 6.82
CA LYS A 200 -5.07 20.11 5.75
C LYS A 200 -6.14 20.00 4.65
N LEU A 201 -6.45 18.78 4.19
CA LEU A 201 -7.51 18.55 3.19
C LEU A 201 -8.88 19.03 3.70
N ARG A 202 -9.22 18.71 4.95
CA ARG A 202 -10.46 19.17 5.59
C ARG A 202 -10.53 20.69 5.65
N THR A 203 -9.42 21.32 6.01
CA THR A 203 -9.31 22.79 6.08
C THR A 203 -9.45 23.41 4.70
N HIS A 204 -8.86 22.80 3.66
CA HIS A 204 -8.96 23.29 2.28
C HIS A 204 -10.39 23.19 1.74
N ARG A 205 -11.08 22.07 1.95
CA ARG A 205 -12.50 21.94 1.58
C ARG A 205 -13.38 22.95 2.30
N GLY A 206 -13.21 23.11 3.62
CA GLY A 206 -13.93 24.13 4.38
C GLY A 206 -13.62 25.56 3.91
N TYR A 207 -12.40 25.82 3.48
CA TYR A 207 -12.01 27.11 2.87
C TYR A 207 -12.67 27.32 1.50
N GLU A 208 -12.70 26.29 0.64
CA GLU A 208 -13.39 26.33 -0.66
C GLU A 208 -14.90 26.51 -0.51
N ASP A 209 -15.54 25.77 0.40
CA ASP A 209 -16.97 25.91 0.72
C ASP A 209 -17.27 27.33 1.22
N THR A 210 -16.40 27.87 2.06
CA THR A 210 -16.51 29.26 2.55
C THR A 210 -16.34 30.26 1.40
N LEU A 211 -15.34 30.06 0.54
CA LEU A 211 -15.12 30.91 -0.64
C LEU A 211 -16.30 30.85 -1.61
N ASP A 212 -16.88 29.68 -1.84
CA ASP A 212 -18.02 29.51 -2.75
C ASP A 212 -19.31 30.09 -2.16
N PHE A 213 -19.51 29.96 -0.84
CA PHE A 213 -20.54 30.69 -0.10
C PHE A 213 -20.38 32.22 -0.25
N TRP A 214 -19.15 32.74 -0.11
CA TRP A 214 -18.88 34.17 -0.31
C TRP A 214 -19.02 34.60 -1.77
N LYS A 215 -18.61 33.78 -2.75
CA LYS A 215 -18.82 34.05 -4.19
C LYS A 215 -20.30 34.12 -4.53
N GLY A 216 -21.13 33.21 -4.01
CA GLY A 216 -22.59 33.25 -4.20
C GLY A 216 -23.24 34.50 -3.60
N ARG A 217 -22.72 34.98 -2.46
CA ARG A 217 -23.19 36.22 -1.81
C ARG A 217 -22.67 37.50 -2.48
N LEU A 218 -21.51 37.43 -3.14
CA LEU A 218 -20.91 38.54 -3.88
C LEU A 218 -21.49 38.69 -5.29
N GLN A 219 -22.02 37.62 -5.89
CA GLN A 219 -22.74 37.68 -7.17
C GLN A 219 -24.13 38.32 -7.05
N THR A 220 -24.67 38.44 -5.84
CA THR A 220 -25.96 39.08 -5.53
C THR A 220 -25.83 40.53 -5.08
N SER A 221 -24.61 41.06 -4.93
CA SER A 221 -24.37 42.43 -4.51
C SER A 221 -23.73 43.24 -5.64
N GLY A 222 -24.29 44.42 -5.94
CA GLY A 222 -23.90 45.29 -7.04
C GLY A 222 -22.48 45.84 -6.96
N ALA A 223 -22.24 47.05 -7.51
CA ALA A 223 -20.91 47.58 -7.86
C ALA A 223 -19.80 47.53 -6.77
N ALA A 224 -20.15 47.37 -5.48
CA ALA A 224 -19.22 47.20 -4.37
C ALA A 224 -18.52 45.81 -4.30
N GLY A 225 -19.10 44.74 -4.87
CA GLY A 225 -18.53 43.39 -4.80
C GLY A 225 -17.24 43.18 -5.60
N ARG A 226 -17.00 44.01 -6.63
CA ARG A 226 -15.83 43.91 -7.53
C ARG A 226 -14.51 44.39 -6.91
N PHE A 227 -14.56 45.16 -5.83
CA PHE A 227 -13.35 45.66 -5.16
C PHE A 227 -12.71 44.60 -4.25
N VAL A 228 -13.54 43.78 -3.59
CA VAL A 228 -13.08 42.70 -2.69
C VAL A 228 -12.40 41.56 -3.47
N TYR A 229 -12.84 41.31 -4.70
CA TYR A 229 -12.30 40.23 -5.54
C TYR A 229 -10.83 40.43 -5.96
N ARG A 230 -10.35 41.69 -6.08
CA ARG A 230 -8.96 41.97 -6.49
C ARG A 230 -7.95 41.83 -5.35
N SER A 231 -8.36 42.06 -4.11
CA SER A 231 -7.47 41.94 -2.95
C SER A 231 -7.19 40.49 -2.58
N LEU A 232 -8.13 39.57 -2.84
CA LEU A 232 -7.95 38.12 -2.59
C LEU A 232 -7.04 37.44 -3.64
N HIS A 233 -6.87 38.03 -4.83
CA HIS A 233 -6.03 37.45 -5.88
C HIS A 233 -4.55 37.84 -5.79
N ALA A 234 -4.20 38.86 -4.99
CA ALA A 234 -2.80 39.26 -4.79
C ALA A 234 -2.03 38.34 -3.82
N THR A 235 -2.72 37.52 -3.03
CA THR A 235 -2.10 36.63 -2.02
C THR A 235 -1.79 35.23 -2.56
N LYS A 236 -2.18 34.91 -3.79
CA LYS A 236 -2.01 33.56 -4.36
C LYS A 236 -0.57 33.24 -4.82
N LYS A 237 0.35 34.22 -4.74
CA LYS A 237 1.74 34.08 -5.21
C LYS A 237 2.77 33.86 -4.09
N GLY A 238 2.33 33.61 -2.86
CA GLY A 238 3.19 33.51 -1.66
C GLY A 238 3.21 32.16 -0.93
N ILE A 239 2.76 31.06 -1.56
CA ILE A 239 2.91 29.70 -1.01
C ILE A 239 3.81 28.90 -1.95
N LYS A 240 5.00 29.44 -2.18
CA LYS A 240 6.16 28.66 -2.62
C LYS A 240 7.14 28.71 -1.47
N ASP A 241 7.51 27.52 -1.03
CA ASP A 241 8.56 27.17 -0.08
C ASP A 241 8.21 27.31 1.42
N TRP A 242 8.53 26.39 2.34
CA TRP A 242 9.15 25.06 2.38
C TRP A 242 9.06 24.59 3.85
N TRP A 243 9.72 23.47 4.20
CA TRP A 243 9.77 22.81 5.51
C TRP A 243 8.65 21.79 5.73
N ALA A 244 8.66 20.74 4.91
CA ALA A 244 8.42 19.41 5.50
C ALA A 244 9.53 19.20 6.56
N PRO A 245 9.22 18.66 7.74
CA PRO A 245 10.27 18.34 8.71
C PRO A 245 11.32 17.50 8.01
N GLN A 246 12.63 17.80 8.24
CA GLN A 246 13.74 16.98 7.76
C GLN A 246 13.38 15.52 8.06
N GLY A 247 13.02 14.81 7.00
CA GLY A 247 12.37 13.51 7.13
C GLY A 247 13.43 12.44 7.30
N LEU A 248 13.06 11.33 7.95
CA LEU A 248 13.89 10.14 8.09
C LEU A 248 14.62 9.71 6.79
N PHE A 249 13.98 9.90 5.64
CA PHE A 249 14.54 9.56 4.33
C PHE A 249 15.43 10.65 3.71
N GLU A 250 15.14 11.92 3.99
CA GLU A 250 16.00 13.03 3.55
C GLU A 250 17.34 13.00 4.27
N ASP A 251 17.35 12.57 5.54
CA ASP A 251 18.56 12.34 6.31
C ASP A 251 19.43 11.20 5.74
N LEU A 252 18.83 10.23 5.04
CA LEU A 252 19.54 9.21 4.27
C LEU A 252 20.05 9.73 2.91
N GLY A 253 19.69 10.96 2.53
CA GLY A 253 20.08 11.58 1.27
C GLY A 253 19.15 11.25 0.09
N MET A 254 17.96 10.72 0.35
CA MET A 254 16.95 10.47 -0.68
C MET A 254 16.02 11.67 -0.83
N LYS A 255 15.59 11.96 -2.06
CA LYS A 255 14.54 12.95 -2.27
C LYS A 255 13.20 12.38 -1.79
N TYR A 256 12.45 13.18 -1.04
CA TYR A 256 11.10 12.82 -0.60
C TYR A 256 10.06 13.76 -1.23
N ILE A 257 8.99 13.19 -1.78
CA ILE A 257 7.87 13.88 -2.40
C ILE A 257 6.58 13.41 -1.73
N GLY A 258 5.86 14.33 -1.08
CA GLY A 258 4.57 14.06 -0.45
C GLY A 258 4.50 14.48 1.03
N PRO A 259 3.52 13.97 1.78
CA PRO A 259 2.51 13.02 1.34
C PRO A 259 1.48 13.66 0.39
N ILE A 260 1.00 12.94 -0.64
CA ILE A 260 0.03 13.40 -1.65
C ILE A 260 -1.27 12.57 -1.63
N ASN A 261 -2.36 13.11 -2.17
CA ASN A 261 -3.61 12.35 -2.31
C ASN A 261 -3.46 11.25 -3.39
N GLY A 262 -3.44 9.99 -2.98
CA GLY A 262 -3.34 8.83 -3.88
C GLY A 262 -4.59 8.51 -4.69
N HIS A 263 -5.67 9.30 -4.53
CA HIS A 263 -6.88 9.25 -5.37
C HIS A 263 -7.06 10.50 -6.23
N ASP A 264 -6.09 11.40 -6.23
CA ASP A 264 -6.05 12.55 -7.13
C ASP A 264 -5.06 12.27 -8.26
N GLN A 265 -5.60 11.97 -9.44
CA GLN A 265 -4.80 11.60 -10.62
C GLN A 265 -3.80 12.70 -11.02
N GLU A 266 -4.17 13.98 -10.88
CA GLU A 266 -3.31 15.10 -11.28
C GLU A 266 -2.14 15.24 -10.31
N GLN A 267 -2.40 15.21 -8.99
CA GLN A 267 -1.34 15.24 -7.98
C GLN A 267 -0.38 14.06 -8.11
N LEU A 268 -0.89 12.87 -8.43
CA LEU A 268 -0.07 11.68 -8.66
C LEU A 268 0.82 11.83 -9.90
N GLU A 269 0.26 12.28 -11.02
CA GLU A 269 1.03 12.48 -12.26
C GLU A 269 2.11 13.56 -12.09
N GLU A 270 1.79 14.67 -11.40
CA GLU A 270 2.77 15.72 -11.07
C GLU A 270 3.92 15.19 -10.20
N ALA A 271 3.60 14.51 -9.09
CA ALA A 271 4.61 13.99 -8.17
C ALA A 271 5.50 12.92 -8.82
N LEU A 272 4.93 12.03 -9.64
CA LEU A 272 5.70 11.02 -10.37
C LEU A 272 6.53 11.63 -11.49
N ALA A 273 6.06 12.70 -12.14
CA ALA A 273 6.85 13.46 -13.10
C ALA A 273 8.05 14.15 -12.42
N ASP A 274 7.84 14.76 -11.26
CA ASP A 274 8.92 15.35 -10.45
C ASP A 274 9.94 14.29 -10.01
N ALA A 275 9.46 13.12 -9.57
CA ALA A 275 10.33 12.00 -9.21
C ALA A 275 11.16 11.52 -10.40
N ARG A 276 10.54 11.39 -11.58
CA ARG A 276 11.23 11.04 -12.82
C ARG A 276 12.27 12.08 -13.20
N ASN A 277 11.96 13.37 -13.08
CA ASN A 277 12.89 14.45 -13.46
C ASN A 277 14.08 14.64 -12.49
N TYR A 278 14.02 14.06 -11.29
CA TYR A 278 15.12 14.14 -10.32
C TYR A 278 16.34 13.31 -10.72
N GLU A 279 16.15 12.26 -11.52
CA GLU A 279 17.22 11.37 -12.02
C GLU A 279 18.08 10.68 -10.94
N GLY A 280 17.57 10.55 -9.71
CA GLY A 280 18.20 9.84 -8.60
C GLY A 280 17.19 9.09 -7.72
N PRO A 281 17.58 8.59 -6.53
CA PRO A 281 16.67 7.88 -5.64
C PRO A 281 15.60 8.81 -5.03
N VAL A 282 14.33 8.48 -5.28
CA VAL A 282 13.17 9.26 -4.80
C VAL A 282 12.19 8.37 -4.05
N ILE A 283 11.64 8.88 -2.95
CA ILE A 283 10.43 8.35 -2.31
C ILE A 283 9.25 9.26 -2.65
N VAL A 284 8.21 8.69 -3.25
CA VAL A 284 6.91 9.32 -3.45
C VAL A 284 5.93 8.71 -2.47
N HIS A 285 5.42 9.50 -1.53
CA HIS A 285 4.48 9.04 -0.51
C HIS A 285 3.04 9.39 -0.90
N ALA A 286 2.29 8.39 -1.35
CA ALA A 286 0.88 8.52 -1.72
C ALA A 286 -0.03 7.94 -0.63
N MET A 287 -0.97 8.76 -0.14
CA MET A 287 -1.98 8.29 0.80
C MET A 287 -3.20 7.75 0.07
N THR A 288 -3.57 6.51 0.35
CA THR A 288 -4.74 5.86 -0.25
C THR A 288 -5.72 5.38 0.81
N GLU A 289 -6.87 4.92 0.35
CA GLU A 289 -7.89 4.26 1.16
C GLU A 289 -8.07 2.82 0.68
N LYS A 290 -7.81 1.86 1.56
CA LYS A 290 -8.06 0.45 1.27
C LYS A 290 -9.57 0.24 1.06
N GLY A 291 -9.95 -0.36 -0.07
CA GLY A 291 -11.36 -0.50 -0.46
C GLY A 291 -11.99 0.74 -1.12
N HIS A 292 -11.18 1.74 -1.50
CA HIS A 292 -11.68 3.01 -2.03
C HIS A 292 -12.75 2.87 -3.13
N GLY A 293 -13.85 3.58 -2.96
CA GLY A 293 -14.98 3.57 -3.90
C GLY A 293 -15.92 2.37 -3.75
N TYR A 294 -15.73 1.52 -2.74
CA TYR A 294 -16.64 0.39 -2.45
C TYR A 294 -17.06 0.36 -0.98
N GLY A 295 -18.31 0.79 -0.72
CA GLY A 295 -18.88 0.94 0.62
C GLY A 295 -18.71 -0.28 1.54
N PRO A 296 -19.07 -1.50 1.10
CA PRO A 296 -18.90 -2.71 1.89
C PRO A 296 -17.45 -2.95 2.35
N ALA A 297 -16.47 -2.74 1.46
CA ALA A 297 -15.06 -2.90 1.83
C ALA A 297 -14.61 -1.84 2.85
N VAL A 298 -14.96 -0.56 2.65
CA VAL A 298 -14.56 0.52 3.58
C VAL A 298 -15.18 0.30 4.97
N ALA A 299 -16.43 -0.19 5.02
CA ALA A 299 -17.17 -0.44 6.25
C ALA A 299 -16.72 -1.69 7.03
N HIS A 300 -16.02 -2.64 6.38
CA HIS A 300 -15.54 -3.86 7.02
C HIS A 300 -14.30 -3.60 7.88
N VAL A 301 -14.49 -3.02 9.07
CA VAL A 301 -13.43 -2.47 9.93
C VAL A 301 -12.28 -3.44 10.24
N ASP A 302 -12.51 -4.75 10.31
CA ASP A 302 -11.44 -5.68 10.70
C ASP A 302 -10.43 -5.95 9.60
N ASP A 303 -10.86 -5.94 8.32
CA ASP A 303 -10.07 -6.47 7.19
C ASP A 303 -10.06 -5.54 5.96
N GLN A 304 -11.14 -4.77 5.77
CA GLN A 304 -11.44 -3.97 4.60
C GLN A 304 -11.26 -4.74 3.28
N PHE A 305 -11.70 -5.99 3.28
CA PHE A 305 -11.64 -6.93 2.16
C PHE A 305 -10.20 -7.11 1.64
N HIS A 306 -9.24 -7.26 2.56
CA HIS A 306 -7.84 -7.56 2.23
C HIS A 306 -7.77 -8.75 1.28
N ALA A 307 -8.42 -9.85 1.66
CA ALA A 307 -8.62 -11.03 0.84
C ALA A 307 -10.02 -11.58 1.08
N ILE A 308 -10.80 -11.73 0.02
CA ILE A 308 -12.18 -12.20 0.07
C ILE A 308 -12.30 -13.60 -0.55
N GLY A 309 -13.26 -14.36 -0.03
CA GLY A 309 -13.84 -15.51 -0.74
C GLY A 309 -14.83 -15.04 -1.81
N ARG A 310 -15.80 -15.88 -2.15
CA ARG A 310 -16.93 -15.47 -3.01
C ARG A 310 -17.91 -14.65 -2.18
N ILE A 311 -18.22 -13.45 -2.65
CA ILE A 311 -19.16 -12.53 -2.00
C ILE A 311 -20.21 -12.04 -2.98
N ASP A 312 -21.36 -11.64 -2.47
CA ASP A 312 -22.32 -10.84 -3.21
C ASP A 312 -21.74 -9.42 -3.41
N PRO A 313 -21.64 -8.91 -4.65
CA PRO A 313 -20.98 -7.63 -4.91
C PRO A 313 -21.78 -6.41 -4.45
N GLU A 314 -23.09 -6.50 -4.23
CA GLU A 314 -23.89 -5.37 -3.75
C GLU A 314 -23.80 -5.23 -2.24
N THR A 315 -23.88 -6.36 -1.52
CA THR A 315 -23.94 -6.41 -0.05
C THR A 315 -22.57 -6.61 0.60
N GLY A 316 -21.63 -7.27 -0.09
CA GLY A 316 -20.34 -7.69 0.44
C GLY A 316 -20.37 -8.99 1.26
N GLU A 317 -21.54 -9.64 1.38
CA GLU A 317 -21.73 -10.82 2.22
C GLU A 317 -21.21 -12.11 1.56
N PRO A 318 -20.61 -13.05 2.33
CA PRO A 318 -20.16 -14.33 1.79
C PRO A 318 -21.29 -15.17 1.20
N VAL A 319 -21.06 -15.74 0.00
CA VAL A 319 -22.04 -16.60 -0.68
C VAL A 319 -22.14 -18.00 -0.05
N ALA A 320 -21.13 -18.40 0.73
CA ALA A 320 -21.14 -19.64 1.53
C ALA A 320 -20.28 -19.47 2.78
N SER A 321 -20.75 -19.98 3.92
CA SER A 321 -19.98 -20.08 5.16
C SER A 321 -19.47 -21.52 5.35
N SER A 322 -18.23 -21.66 5.81
CA SER A 322 -17.71 -22.96 6.28
C SER A 322 -18.32 -23.29 7.63
N SER A 323 -18.82 -24.52 7.80
CA SER A 323 -19.58 -24.94 8.99
C SER A 323 -18.75 -25.62 10.10
N GLY A 324 -17.44 -25.79 9.92
CA GLY A 324 -16.55 -26.47 10.88
C GLY A 324 -15.55 -25.52 11.56
N PRO A 325 -15.05 -25.87 12.76
CA PRO A 325 -13.99 -25.11 13.41
C PRO A 325 -12.71 -25.18 12.57
N SER A 326 -11.99 -24.06 12.51
CA SER A 326 -10.68 -23.98 11.88
C SER A 326 -9.57 -24.29 12.89
N TRP A 327 -8.40 -24.71 12.43
CA TRP A 327 -7.22 -24.81 13.29
C TRP A 327 -6.91 -23.50 14.02
N THR A 328 -7.06 -22.36 13.32
CA THR A 328 -6.87 -21.03 13.89
C THR A 328 -7.85 -20.74 15.03
N SER A 329 -9.12 -21.13 14.89
CA SER A 329 -10.11 -20.91 15.95
C SER A 329 -9.83 -21.80 17.16
N VAL A 330 -9.42 -23.05 16.95
CA VAL A 330 -9.03 -23.94 18.07
C VAL A 330 -7.80 -23.39 18.79
N PHE A 331 -6.74 -23.03 18.07
CA PHE A 331 -5.55 -22.40 18.67
C PHE A 331 -5.91 -21.12 19.45
N GLY A 332 -6.77 -20.27 18.88
CA GLY A 332 -7.17 -19.01 19.49
C GLY A 332 -7.97 -19.18 20.79
N ASP A 333 -8.69 -20.29 20.94
CA ASP A 333 -9.43 -20.62 22.17
C ASP A 333 -8.48 -21.16 23.24
N GLU A 334 -7.66 -22.13 22.88
CA GLU A 334 -6.70 -22.77 23.79
C GLU A 334 -5.67 -21.78 24.36
N ILE A 335 -5.13 -20.88 23.52
CA ILE A 335 -4.12 -19.91 24.00
C ILE A 335 -4.69 -18.93 25.03
N VAL A 336 -5.99 -18.62 24.95
CA VAL A 336 -6.68 -17.75 25.93
C VAL A 336 -6.86 -18.48 27.24
N GLU A 337 -7.31 -19.74 27.21
CA GLU A 337 -7.48 -20.57 28.40
C GLU A 337 -6.14 -20.76 29.13
N ILE A 338 -5.09 -21.10 28.39
CA ILE A 338 -3.72 -21.22 28.93
C ILE A 338 -3.25 -19.90 29.54
N ALA A 339 -3.52 -18.75 28.89
CA ALA A 339 -3.13 -17.45 29.40
C ALA A 339 -3.91 -17.01 30.64
N ASP A 340 -5.12 -17.51 30.88
CA ASP A 340 -5.87 -17.26 32.12
C ASP A 340 -5.21 -17.92 33.33
N GLU A 341 -4.63 -19.10 33.13
CA GLU A 341 -3.99 -19.88 34.20
C GLU A 341 -2.52 -19.49 34.41
N ARG A 342 -1.83 -19.06 33.35
CA ARG A 342 -0.40 -18.77 33.37
C ARG A 342 -0.08 -17.30 33.08
N PRO A 343 0.40 -16.52 34.07
CA PRO A 343 0.71 -15.11 33.88
C PRO A 343 1.96 -14.87 33.02
N ASP A 344 2.83 -15.87 32.88
CA ASP A 344 4.09 -15.79 32.15
C ASP A 344 3.94 -16.06 30.63
N ILE A 345 2.77 -16.50 30.18
CA ILE A 345 2.47 -16.70 28.75
C ILE A 345 2.27 -15.36 28.07
N VAL A 346 3.05 -15.12 27.02
CA VAL A 346 2.89 -13.98 26.11
C VAL A 346 2.85 -14.48 24.67
N ALA A 347 2.11 -13.78 23.80
CA ALA A 347 2.04 -14.11 22.39
C ALA A 347 2.72 -13.02 21.54
N ILE A 348 3.41 -13.45 20.49
CA ILE A 348 4.08 -12.57 19.54
C ILE A 348 3.63 -12.95 18.14
N THR A 349 3.36 -11.95 17.30
CA THR A 349 3.04 -12.16 15.88
C THR A 349 3.68 -11.08 15.01
N ALA A 350 3.77 -11.35 13.72
CA ALA A 350 4.27 -10.42 12.71
C ALA A 350 3.12 -9.94 11.81
N ALA A 351 2.43 -8.86 12.20
CA ALA A 351 1.30 -8.24 11.49
C ALA A 351 0.08 -9.15 11.22
N MET A 352 -0.05 -10.29 11.90
CA MET A 352 -1.10 -11.29 11.62
C MET A 352 -1.96 -11.63 12.83
N LYS A 353 -2.18 -10.68 13.75
CA LYS A 353 -2.93 -10.89 15.01
C LYS A 353 -4.25 -11.67 14.85
N ILE A 354 -5.10 -11.28 13.90
CA ILE A 354 -6.38 -11.96 13.64
C ILE A 354 -6.16 -13.26 12.83
N PRO A 355 -5.45 -13.25 11.68
CA PRO A 355 -5.26 -14.46 10.86
C PRO A 355 -4.58 -15.66 11.55
N VAL A 356 -3.81 -15.42 12.62
CA VAL A 356 -3.17 -16.49 13.43
C VAL A 356 -3.91 -16.81 14.72
N GLY A 357 -5.09 -16.22 14.97
CA GLY A 357 -5.96 -16.59 16.09
C GLY A 357 -5.68 -15.87 17.41
N LEU A 358 -4.82 -14.85 17.43
CA LEU A 358 -4.50 -14.10 18.66
C LEU A 358 -5.49 -12.97 18.99
N GLY A 359 -6.53 -12.77 18.18
CA GLY A 359 -7.53 -11.72 18.40
C GLY A 359 -8.17 -11.76 19.79
N ARG A 360 -8.69 -12.93 20.20
CA ARG A 360 -9.34 -13.12 21.51
C ARG A 360 -8.38 -12.89 22.68
N MET A 361 -7.13 -13.38 22.56
CA MET A 361 -6.11 -13.14 23.59
C MET A 361 -5.75 -11.65 23.67
N ALA A 362 -5.68 -10.94 22.55
CA ALA A 362 -5.39 -9.51 22.55
C ALA A 362 -6.51 -8.68 23.20
N GLU A 363 -7.77 -9.11 23.09
CA GLU A 363 -8.91 -8.47 23.76
C GLU A 363 -8.90 -8.74 25.27
N LYS A 364 -8.69 -9.99 25.68
CA LYS A 364 -8.75 -10.39 27.10
C LYS A 364 -7.49 -10.02 27.87
N HIS A 365 -6.33 -10.14 27.22
CA HIS A 365 -4.99 -10.00 27.80
C HIS A 365 -4.12 -9.02 26.98
N PRO A 366 -4.53 -7.76 26.80
CA PRO A 366 -3.91 -6.82 25.86
C PRO A 366 -2.43 -6.52 26.14
N GLN A 367 -1.99 -6.64 27.39
CA GLN A 367 -0.59 -6.42 27.80
C GLN A 367 0.33 -7.60 27.45
N ARG A 368 -0.21 -8.71 26.94
CA ARG A 368 0.50 -9.97 26.71
C ARG A 368 0.49 -10.41 25.25
N VAL A 369 0.07 -9.54 24.32
CA VAL A 369 0.10 -9.81 22.88
C VAL A 369 0.89 -8.71 22.17
N TYR A 370 2.01 -9.08 21.56
CA TYR A 370 2.91 -8.19 20.86
C TYR A 370 2.80 -8.40 19.35
N ASP A 371 2.49 -7.34 18.61
CA ASP A 371 2.55 -7.32 17.16
C ASP A 371 3.77 -6.49 16.73
N VAL A 372 4.71 -7.13 16.05
CA VAL A 372 5.97 -6.48 15.66
C VAL A 372 5.95 -5.90 14.24
N GLY A 373 4.78 -5.90 13.58
CA GLY A 373 4.70 -5.55 12.15
C GLY A 373 5.22 -6.68 11.27
N ILE A 374 5.51 -6.41 9.99
CA ILE A 374 6.02 -7.43 9.06
C ILE A 374 7.52 -7.65 9.32
N ALA A 375 7.85 -8.29 10.44
CA ALA A 375 9.22 -8.46 10.91
C ALA A 375 9.41 -9.82 11.61
N GLU A 376 9.30 -10.91 10.86
CA GLU A 376 9.38 -12.28 11.39
C GLU A 376 10.71 -12.57 12.08
N GLN A 377 11.84 -12.09 11.53
CA GLN A 377 13.16 -12.23 12.18
C GLN A 377 13.12 -11.61 13.57
N HIS A 378 12.62 -10.37 13.66
CA HIS A 378 12.51 -9.67 14.93
C HIS A 378 11.54 -10.34 15.89
N ALA A 379 10.41 -10.88 15.40
CA ALA A 379 9.45 -11.61 16.23
C ALA A 379 10.12 -12.79 16.95
N VAL A 380 10.92 -13.59 16.24
CA VAL A 380 11.60 -14.76 16.79
C VAL A 380 12.72 -14.37 17.74
N THR A 381 13.63 -13.46 17.36
CA THR A 381 14.71 -13.03 18.26
C THR A 381 14.17 -12.32 19.50
N SER A 382 13.11 -11.51 19.36
CA SER A 382 12.45 -10.87 20.50
C SER A 382 11.84 -11.90 21.46
N ALA A 383 11.26 -12.98 20.92
CA ALA A 383 10.80 -14.11 21.72
C ALA A 383 11.95 -14.75 22.52
N ALA A 384 13.11 -15.00 21.90
CA ALA A 384 14.28 -15.50 22.62
C ALA A 384 14.67 -14.58 23.78
N GLY A 385 14.67 -13.26 23.56
CA GLY A 385 14.90 -12.26 24.61
C GLY A 385 13.86 -12.27 25.73
N MET A 386 12.57 -12.41 25.40
CA MET A 386 11.50 -12.54 26.40
C MET A 386 11.61 -13.84 27.21
N ALA A 387 11.98 -14.94 26.56
CA ALA A 387 12.23 -16.23 27.22
C ALA A 387 13.41 -16.12 28.20
N PHE A 388 14.52 -15.51 27.77
CA PHE A 388 15.65 -15.20 28.66
C PHE A 388 15.23 -14.32 29.85
N GLY A 389 14.31 -13.38 29.63
CA GLY A 389 13.72 -12.53 30.67
C GLY A 389 12.75 -13.23 31.63
N GLY A 390 12.49 -14.54 31.45
CA GLY A 390 11.65 -15.34 32.34
C GLY A 390 10.18 -15.47 31.92
N LEU A 391 9.81 -15.06 30.71
CA LEU A 391 8.48 -15.29 30.15
C LEU A 391 8.44 -16.60 29.33
N HIS A 392 7.24 -17.03 28.95
CA HIS A 392 7.01 -18.12 28.02
C HIS A 392 6.36 -17.60 26.73
N PRO A 393 7.15 -17.16 25.74
CA PRO A 393 6.64 -16.57 24.51
C PRO A 393 6.15 -17.62 23.51
N VAL A 394 4.98 -17.39 22.94
CA VAL A 394 4.39 -18.15 21.83
C VAL A 394 4.42 -17.30 20.56
N VAL A 395 5.26 -17.67 19.60
CA VAL A 395 5.34 -16.98 18.30
C VAL A 395 4.33 -17.59 17.33
N ALA A 396 3.29 -16.84 16.98
CA ALA A 396 2.24 -17.28 16.05
C ALA A 396 2.40 -16.60 14.68
N VAL A 397 2.87 -17.39 13.70
CA VAL A 397 3.09 -16.98 12.30
C VAL A 397 2.74 -18.13 11.36
N TYR A 398 2.46 -17.84 10.08
CA TYR A 398 2.28 -18.89 9.08
C TYR A 398 3.61 -19.55 8.72
N ALA A 399 3.57 -20.86 8.43
CA ALA A 399 4.75 -21.65 8.10
C ALA A 399 5.58 -21.07 6.94
N THR A 400 4.93 -20.51 5.92
CA THR A 400 5.63 -19.87 4.80
C THR A 400 6.47 -18.67 5.24
N PHE A 401 6.00 -17.91 6.23
CA PHE A 401 6.68 -16.72 6.73
C PHE A 401 7.75 -17.05 7.77
N LEU A 402 7.65 -18.18 8.48
CA LEU A 402 8.72 -18.65 9.35
C LEU A 402 10.06 -18.83 8.60
N ASN A 403 10.02 -19.11 7.29
CA ASN A 403 11.23 -19.16 6.45
C ASN A 403 12.04 -17.85 6.46
N ARG A 404 11.40 -16.69 6.74
CA ARG A 404 12.11 -15.42 6.90
C ARG A 404 12.97 -15.37 8.15
N ALA A 405 12.62 -16.15 9.17
CA ALA A 405 13.27 -16.17 10.48
C ALA A 405 14.05 -17.48 10.74
N TYR A 406 14.44 -18.21 9.69
CA TYR A 406 15.11 -19.50 9.83
C TYR A 406 16.40 -19.40 10.66
N ASP A 407 17.23 -18.40 10.37
CA ASP A 407 18.48 -18.14 11.10
C ASP A 407 18.22 -17.81 12.57
N GLN A 408 17.19 -17.00 12.86
CA GLN A 408 16.83 -16.63 14.23
C GLN A 408 16.30 -17.83 15.03
N VAL A 409 15.53 -18.71 14.39
CA VAL A 409 15.11 -19.98 15.02
C VAL A 409 16.33 -20.84 15.34
N LEU A 410 17.29 -20.94 14.43
CA LEU A 410 18.46 -21.80 14.60
C LEU A 410 19.47 -21.25 15.62
N MET A 411 19.71 -19.95 15.60
CA MET A 411 20.86 -19.33 16.28
C MET A 411 20.48 -18.58 17.55
N ASP A 412 19.27 -18.00 17.62
CA ASP A 412 18.83 -17.24 18.80
C ASP A 412 17.96 -18.07 19.75
N VAL A 413 17.19 -19.03 19.21
CA VAL A 413 16.29 -19.90 20.01
C VAL A 413 16.89 -21.28 20.30
N GLY A 414 17.65 -21.82 19.34
CA GLY A 414 18.11 -23.22 19.29
C GLY A 414 19.09 -23.65 20.37
#